data_AF-A0A6G7XCR8-F1
#
_entry.id   AF-A0A6G7XCR8-F1
#
_cell.length_a   1.000
_cell.length_b   1.000
_cell.length_c   1.000
_cell.angle_alpha   90.00
_cell.angle_beta   90.00
_cell.angle_gamma   90.00
#
_symmetry.space_group_name_H-M   'P 1'
#
loop_
_entity.id
_entity.type
_entity.pdbx_description
1 polymer ?
#
loop_
_entity_poly.entity_id
_entity_poly.type
_entity_poly.pdbx_seq_one_letter_code
_entity_poly.pdbx_strand_id
1 'polypeptide(L)'
;MAKRTCKVCKKRFEGDKRRRYCSAQCKTGKQEVPVLRAVEPGEVVELDTPDPLKPRTMSVAEAFAEGTDLEQLLALRNHLAKLMAEASPRDASALSRQLRDLRREIASLELSLREEVEESETTPDEAWVEEAL
;
A
#
# COMPACT_ATOMS: atom_id res chain seq x y z
N MET A 1 -8.41 38.60 0.09
CA MET A 1 -7.94 38.16 1.42
C MET A 1 -6.42 38.32 1.50
N ALA A 2 -5.83 38.57 2.68
CA ALA A 2 -4.39 38.76 2.80
C ALA A 2 -3.68 37.40 2.90
N LYS A 3 -2.70 37.13 2.01
CA LYS A 3 -1.86 35.92 2.06
C LYS A 3 -0.89 36.03 3.24
N ARG A 4 -0.92 35.06 4.15
CA ARG A 4 -0.07 35.03 5.35
C ARG A 4 0.70 33.72 5.44
N THR A 5 1.84 33.73 6.12
CA THR A 5 2.65 32.54 6.38
C THR A 5 2.34 31.98 7.77
N CYS A 6 2.13 30.67 7.85
CA CYS A 6 1.93 29.98 9.13
C CYS A 6 3.23 29.99 9.95
N LYS A 7 3.16 30.31 11.24
CA LYS A 7 4.35 30.35 12.11
C LYS A 7 5.01 28.96 12.32
N VAL A 8 4.23 27.88 12.20
CA VAL A 8 4.71 26.52 12.45
C VAL A 8 5.26 25.89 11.17
N CYS A 9 4.41 25.67 10.17
CA CYS A 9 4.81 24.98 8.94
C CYS A 9 5.33 25.90 7.83
N LYS A 10 5.38 27.23 8.05
CA LYS A 10 5.80 28.26 7.08
C LYS A 10 4.99 28.32 5.77
N LYS A 11 3.97 27.48 5.58
CA LYS A 11 3.08 27.49 4.39
C LYS A 11 2.28 28.78 4.31
N ARG A 12 2.08 29.28 3.08
CA ARG A 12 1.17 30.40 2.81
C ARG A 12 -0.27 29.92 2.90
N PHE A 13 -1.13 30.66 3.57
CA PHE A 13 -2.56 30.35 3.69
C PHE A 13 -3.42 31.61 3.60
N GLU A 14 -4.68 31.42 3.21
CA GLU A 14 -5.70 32.47 3.17
C GLU A 14 -6.62 32.33 4.39
N GLY A 15 -6.91 33.44 5.06
CA GLY A 15 -7.78 33.43 6.22
C GLY A 15 -7.94 34.82 6.85
N ASP A 16 -8.76 34.88 7.90
CA ASP A 16 -9.02 36.12 8.62
C ASP A 16 -7.77 36.76 9.18
N LYS A 17 -7.80 38.09 9.32
CA LYS A 17 -6.70 38.88 9.91
C LYS A 17 -6.29 38.44 11.33
N ARG A 18 -7.11 37.63 12.01
CA ARG A 18 -6.83 37.07 13.35
C ARG A 18 -6.20 35.67 13.31
N ARG A 19 -6.25 34.97 12.17
CA ARG A 19 -5.76 33.59 12.06
C ARG A 19 -4.23 33.59 11.88
N ARG A 20 -3.53 32.88 12.77
CA ARG A 20 -2.04 32.76 12.80
C ARG A 20 -1.51 31.43 12.25
N TYR A 21 -2.38 30.43 12.11
CA TYR A 21 -2.02 29.07 11.72
C TYR A 21 -2.89 28.60 10.55
N CYS A 22 -2.30 27.86 9.61
CA CYS A 22 -3.02 27.37 8.44
C CYS A 22 -4.07 26.31 8.81
N SER A 23 -3.77 25.43 9.77
CA SER A 23 -4.65 24.35 10.23
C SER A 23 -4.73 24.28 11.76
N ALA A 24 -5.72 23.54 12.26
CA ALA A 24 -5.84 23.23 13.68
C ALA A 24 -4.62 22.43 14.20
N GLN A 25 -4.05 21.56 13.37
CA GLN A 25 -2.82 20.82 13.69
C GLN A 25 -1.62 21.75 13.92
N CYS A 26 -1.45 22.77 13.06
CA CYS A 26 -0.41 23.79 13.27
C CYS A 26 -0.70 24.69 14.49
N LYS A 27 -1.95 24.80 14.95
CA LYS A 27 -2.29 25.51 16.19
C LYS A 27 -1.92 24.68 17.43
N THR A 28 -2.03 23.35 17.36
CA THR A 28 -1.76 22.44 18.48
C THR A 28 -0.30 21.95 18.55
N GLY A 29 0.54 22.29 17.56
CA GLY A 29 1.96 21.91 17.53
C GLY A 29 2.22 20.42 17.26
N LYS A 30 1.17 19.64 17.00
CA LYS A 30 1.26 18.22 16.64
C LYS A 30 1.55 18.10 15.14
N GLN A 31 2.80 18.21 14.76
CA GLN A 31 3.25 17.53 13.55
C GLN A 31 3.66 16.12 13.99
N GLU A 32 3.05 15.09 13.41
CA GLU A 32 3.56 13.73 13.52
C GLU A 32 4.87 13.69 12.74
N VAL A 33 5.97 14.03 13.42
CA VAL A 33 7.30 13.83 12.87
C VAL A 33 7.62 12.36 13.14
N PRO A 34 8.01 11.57 12.12
CA PRO A 34 8.42 10.19 12.35
C PRO A 34 9.58 10.19 13.36
N VAL A 35 9.40 9.47 14.47
CA VAL A 35 10.41 9.34 15.52
C VAL A 35 11.49 8.43 14.98
N LEU A 36 12.65 8.99 14.64
CA LEU A 36 13.82 8.22 14.27
C LEU A 36 14.34 7.50 15.53
N ARG A 37 14.33 6.17 15.53
CA ARG A 37 14.88 5.32 16.58
C ARG A 37 16.25 4.77 16.13
N ALA A 38 17.20 4.68 17.06
CA ALA A 38 18.47 4.00 16.81
C ALA A 38 18.23 2.49 16.68
N VAL A 39 18.68 1.92 15.57
CA VAL A 39 18.61 0.49 15.26
C VAL A 39 19.84 -0.19 15.90
N GLU A 40 19.63 -1.27 16.65
CA GLU A 40 20.74 -2.00 17.30
C GLU A 40 21.53 -2.87 16.29
N PRO A 41 22.83 -3.13 16.50
CA PRO A 41 23.62 -4.00 15.62
C PRO A 41 23.04 -5.42 15.64
N GLY A 42 22.43 -5.84 14.52
CA GLY A 42 21.74 -7.14 14.38
C GLY A 42 20.21 -7.05 14.37
N GLU A 43 19.62 -5.86 14.56
CA GLU A 43 18.20 -5.63 14.32
C GLU A 43 17.94 -5.72 12.81
N VAL A 44 17.22 -6.77 12.40
CA VAL A 44 16.75 -6.95 11.02
C VAL A 44 15.68 -5.90 10.78
N VAL A 45 16.09 -4.79 10.18
CA VAL A 45 15.16 -3.84 9.60
C VAL A 45 14.59 -4.54 8.37
N GLU A 46 13.31 -4.90 8.43
CA GLU A 46 12.56 -5.27 7.22
C GLU A 46 12.69 -4.10 6.26
N LEU A 47 13.56 -4.25 5.26
CA LEU A 47 13.60 -3.34 4.12
C LEU A 47 12.19 -3.31 3.53
N ASP A 48 11.74 -2.13 3.10
CA ASP A 48 10.44 -1.91 2.43
C ASP A 48 10.34 -2.63 1.06
N THR A 49 11.00 -3.78 0.89
CA THR A 49 10.68 -4.75 -0.14
C THR A 49 9.25 -5.23 0.12
N PRO A 50 8.31 -4.99 -0.81
CA PRO A 50 6.93 -5.41 -0.64
C PRO A 50 6.91 -6.93 -0.49
N ASP A 51 6.42 -7.40 0.66
CA ASP A 51 6.17 -8.81 0.91
C ASP A 51 5.14 -9.30 -0.12
N PRO A 52 5.49 -10.26 -1.00
CA PRO A 52 4.58 -10.72 -2.05
C PRO A 52 3.27 -11.29 -1.49
N LEU A 53 3.28 -11.76 -0.23
CA LEU A 53 2.09 -12.26 0.47
C LEU A 53 1.23 -11.14 1.09
N LYS A 54 1.76 -9.93 1.23
CA LYS A 54 1.06 -8.77 1.78
C LYS A 54 0.97 -7.65 0.74
N PRO A 55 0.10 -7.78 -0.27
CA PRO A 55 -0.06 -6.78 -1.31
C PRO A 55 -0.48 -5.43 -0.71
N ARG A 56 0.10 -4.34 -1.21
CA ARG A 56 -0.18 -2.99 -0.72
C ARG A 56 -1.54 -2.52 -1.23
N THR A 57 -2.18 -1.63 -0.46
CA THR A 57 -3.36 -0.93 -0.95
C THR A 57 -2.95 0.30 -1.75
N MET A 58 -3.20 0.28 -3.05
CA MET A 58 -2.79 1.33 -3.99
C MET A 58 -4.00 1.87 -4.75
N SER A 59 -3.89 3.10 -5.25
CA SER A 59 -4.82 3.59 -6.26
C SER A 59 -4.60 2.87 -7.59
N VAL A 60 -5.58 2.95 -8.50
CA VAL A 60 -5.44 2.34 -9.84
C VAL A 60 -4.22 2.92 -10.57
N ALA A 61 -4.04 4.25 -10.55
CA ALA A 61 -2.92 4.88 -11.24
C ALA A 61 -1.56 4.45 -10.67
N GLU A 62 -1.44 4.36 -9.34
CA GLU A 62 -0.20 3.93 -8.69
C GLU A 62 0.06 2.45 -8.94
N ALA A 63 -0.96 1.59 -8.86
CA ALA A 63 -0.81 0.15 -9.08
C ALA A 63 -0.32 -0.16 -10.50
N PHE A 64 -0.80 0.57 -11.51
CA PHE A 64 -0.32 0.40 -12.89
C PHE A 64 1.07 1.01 -13.15
N ALA A 65 1.50 1.96 -12.33
CA ALA A 65 2.82 2.59 -12.48
C ALA A 65 3.93 1.76 -11.81
N GLU A 66 3.65 1.23 -10.63
CA GLU A 66 4.68 0.68 -9.72
C GLU A 66 4.26 -0.63 -9.04
N GLY A 67 3.01 -1.08 -9.23
CA GLY A 67 2.45 -2.22 -8.53
C GLY A 67 2.68 -3.55 -9.22
N THR A 68 2.67 -4.63 -8.44
CA THR A 68 2.66 -6.01 -8.96
C THR A 68 1.34 -6.34 -9.66
N ASP A 69 1.30 -7.42 -10.43
CA ASP A 69 0.08 -7.86 -11.12
C ASP A 69 -1.08 -8.09 -10.14
N LEU A 70 -0.78 -8.67 -8.97
CA LEU A 70 -1.76 -8.84 -7.90
C LEU A 70 -2.27 -7.48 -7.39
N GLU A 71 -1.39 -6.51 -7.17
CA GLU A 71 -1.76 -5.15 -6.75
C GLU A 71 -2.62 -4.43 -7.80
N GLN A 72 -2.30 -4.59 -9.09
CA GLN A 72 -3.09 -4.06 -10.20
C GLN A 72 -4.51 -4.62 -10.22
N LEU A 73 -4.66 -5.94 -10.10
CA LEU A 73 -5.96 -6.61 -10.08
C LEU A 73 -6.78 -6.24 -8.84
N LEU A 74 -6.13 -6.10 -7.68
CA LEU A 74 -6.79 -5.63 -6.45
C LEU A 74 -7.28 -4.19 -6.61
N ALA A 75 -6.47 -3.30 -7.20
CA ALA A 75 -6.86 -1.92 -7.46
C ALA A 75 -8.04 -1.83 -8.44
N LEU A 76 -8.01 -2.61 -9.52
CA LEU A 76 -9.12 -2.71 -10.47
C LEU A 76 -10.39 -3.24 -9.82
N ARG A 77 -10.31 -4.31 -9.03
CA ARG A 77 -11.45 -4.88 -8.29
C ARG A 77 -12.09 -3.82 -7.40
N ASN A 78 -11.28 -3.08 -6.65
CA ASN A 78 -11.78 -2.04 -5.75
C ASN A 78 -12.42 -0.88 -6.53
N HIS A 79 -11.86 -0.52 -7.69
CA HIS A 79 -12.44 0.49 -8.56
C HIS A 79 -13.78 0.06 -9.15
N LEU A 80 -13.86 -1.15 -9.72
CA LEU A 80 -15.11 -1.69 -10.28
C LEU A 80 -16.18 -1.89 -9.20
N ALA A 81 -15.81 -2.28 -7.98
CA ALA A 81 -16.74 -2.38 -6.86
C ALA A 81 -17.36 -1.02 -6.50
N LYS A 82 -16.57 0.06 -6.55
CA LYS A 82 -17.09 1.43 -6.37
C LYS A 82 -18.03 1.82 -7.50
N LEU A 83 -17.66 1.56 -8.76
CA LEU A 83 -18.54 1.83 -9.91
C LEU A 83 -19.85 1.03 -9.84
N MET A 84 -19.80 -0.22 -9.38
CA MET A 84 -20.98 -1.08 -9.26
C MET A 84 -22.00 -0.52 -8.25
N ALA A 85 -21.55 0.18 -7.21
CA ALA A 85 -22.44 0.80 -6.22
C ALA A 85 -23.28 1.95 -6.82
N GLU A 86 -22.79 2.58 -7.89
CA GLU A 86 -23.43 3.72 -8.57
C GLU A 86 -24.08 3.33 -9.91
N ALA A 87 -23.90 2.08 -10.34
CA ALA A 87 -24.26 1.62 -11.68
C ALA A 87 -25.77 1.41 -11.89
N SER A 88 -26.21 1.59 -13.14
CA SER A 88 -27.56 1.17 -13.57
C SER A 88 -27.70 -0.36 -13.51
N PRO A 89 -28.91 -0.94 -13.39
CA PRO A 89 -29.09 -2.40 -13.37
C PRO A 89 -28.49 -3.13 -14.58
N ARG A 90 -28.48 -2.47 -15.74
CA ARG A 90 -27.86 -3.00 -16.97
C ARG A 90 -26.35 -3.10 -16.82
N ASP A 91 -25.71 -2.02 -16.38
CA ASP A 91 -24.25 -1.94 -16.24
C ASP A 91 -23.74 -2.77 -15.05
N ALA A 92 -24.53 -2.84 -13.98
CA ALA A 92 -24.25 -3.69 -12.82
C ALA A 92 -24.10 -5.16 -13.21
N SER A 93 -24.87 -5.65 -14.19
CA SER A 93 -24.74 -7.03 -14.67
C SER A 93 -23.38 -7.28 -15.35
N ALA A 94 -22.89 -6.33 -16.15
CA ALA A 94 -21.59 -6.41 -16.82
C ALA A 94 -20.45 -6.30 -15.80
N LEU A 95 -20.51 -5.32 -14.90
CA LEU A 95 -19.54 -5.13 -13.82
C LEU A 95 -19.48 -6.37 -12.89
N SER A 96 -20.61 -7.02 -12.62
CA SER A 96 -20.64 -8.23 -11.81
C SER A 96 -19.91 -9.41 -12.45
N ARG A 97 -19.89 -9.50 -13.79
CA ARG A 97 -19.15 -10.55 -14.51
C ARG A 97 -17.65 -10.27 -14.42
N GLN A 98 -17.24 -9.05 -14.73
CA GLN A 98 -15.85 -8.61 -14.60
C GLN A 98 -15.30 -8.81 -13.18
N LEU A 99 -16.09 -8.49 -12.15
CA LEU A 99 -15.69 -8.71 -10.75
C LEU A 99 -15.54 -10.20 -10.40
N ARG A 100 -16.34 -11.10 -10.99
CA ARG A 100 -16.16 -12.55 -10.80
C ARG A 100 -14.89 -13.04 -11.48
N ASP A 101 -14.58 -12.52 -12.66
CA ASP A 101 -13.39 -12.91 -13.41
C ASP A 101 -12.11 -12.45 -12.68
N LEU A 102 -12.05 -11.18 -12.27
CA LEU A 102 -10.95 -10.65 -11.46
C LEU A 102 -10.75 -11.44 -10.15
N ARG A 103 -11.83 -11.86 -9.49
CA ARG A 103 -11.73 -12.67 -8.26
C ARG A 103 -11.08 -14.02 -8.49
N ARG A 104 -11.34 -14.66 -9.63
CA ARG A 104 -10.72 -15.95 -9.98
C ARG A 104 -9.24 -15.77 -10.27
N GLU A 105 -8.90 -14.73 -11.01
CA GLU A 105 -7.51 -14.42 -11.36
C GLU A 105 -6.67 -14.06 -10.12
N ILE A 106 -7.21 -13.23 -9.23
CA ILE A 106 -6.60 -12.92 -7.93
C ILE A 106 -6.36 -14.20 -7.13
N ALA A 107 -7.37 -15.07 -7.01
CA ALA A 107 -7.23 -16.32 -6.26
C ALA A 107 -6.17 -17.25 -6.87
N SER A 108 -6.06 -17.27 -8.20
CA SER A 108 -5.01 -18.02 -8.90
C SER A 108 -3.63 -17.50 -8.57
N LEU A 109 -3.42 -16.19 -8.63
CA LEU A 109 -2.13 -15.56 -8.33
C LEU A 109 -1.77 -15.68 -6.85
N GLU A 110 -2.72 -15.50 -5.94
CA GLU A 110 -2.52 -15.69 -4.50
C GLU A 110 -2.10 -17.13 -4.18
N LEU A 111 -2.66 -18.12 -4.89
CA LEU A 111 -2.26 -19.51 -4.75
C LEU A 111 -0.83 -19.74 -5.27
N SER A 112 -0.53 -19.30 -6.49
CA SER A 112 0.81 -19.44 -7.07
C SER A 112 1.88 -18.77 -6.22
N LEU A 113 1.64 -17.56 -5.72
CA LEU A 113 2.57 -16.85 -4.83
C LEU A 113 2.77 -17.59 -3.51
N ARG A 114 1.72 -18.22 -2.97
CA ARG A 114 1.85 -19.02 -1.75
C ARG A 114 2.72 -20.26 -2.00
N GLU A 115 2.45 -20.98 -3.08
CA GLU A 115 3.22 -22.18 -3.45
C GLU A 115 4.68 -21.85 -3.71
N GLU A 116 4.98 -20.75 -4.42
CA GLU A 116 6.35 -20.29 -4.66
C GLU A 116 7.08 -19.95 -3.35
N VAL A 117 6.40 -19.29 -2.41
CA VAL A 117 7.00 -18.98 -1.11
C VAL A 117 7.22 -20.26 -0.28
N GLU A 118 6.24 -21.16 -0.23
CA GLU A 118 6.34 -22.44 0.49
C GLU A 118 7.44 -23.35 -0.10
N GLU A 119 7.59 -23.41 -1.42
CA GLU A 119 8.69 -24.14 -2.07
C GLU A 119 10.07 -23.51 -1.78
N SER A 120 10.11 -22.19 -1.62
CA SER A 120 11.34 -21.45 -1.29
C SER A 120 11.75 -21.52 0.18
N GLU A 121 10.89 -22.02 1.09
CA GLU A 121 11.24 -22.23 2.49
C GLU A 121 12.29 -23.34 2.62
N THR A 122 13.55 -22.89 2.51
CA THR A 122 14.83 -23.56 2.78
C THR A 122 14.70 -24.95 3.41
N THR A 123 14.87 -25.98 2.59
CA THR A 123 15.33 -27.27 3.14
C THR A 123 16.70 -27.01 3.78
N PRO A 124 16.89 -27.31 5.07
CA PRO A 124 18.17 -27.08 5.71
C PRO A 124 19.24 -27.86 4.95
N ASP A 125 20.32 -27.17 4.54
CA ASP A 125 21.46 -27.81 3.88
C ASP A 125 21.90 -29.02 4.71
N GLU A 126 21.97 -30.19 4.08
CA GLU A 126 22.53 -31.37 4.73
C GLU A 126 23.98 -31.04 5.14
N ALA A 127 24.27 -31.19 6.43
CA ALA A 127 25.61 -30.98 6.95
C ALA A 127 26.57 -31.90 6.17
N TRP A 128 27.50 -31.29 5.43
CA TRP A 128 28.55 -32.02 4.70
C TRP A 128 29.28 -32.94 5.68
N VAL A 129 29.09 -34.26 5.55
CA VAL A 129 29.75 -35.25 6.40
C VAL A 129 31.08 -35.62 5.74
N GLU A 130 32.20 -35.24 6.36
CA GLU A 130 33.58 -35.47 5.86
C GLU A 130 33.96 -36.96 5.71
N GLU A 131 33.12 -37.90 6.14
CA GLU A 131 33.40 -39.36 6.15
C GLU A 131 33.38 -40.01 4.75
N ALA A 132 33.24 -39.23 3.67
CA ALA A 132 33.24 -39.69 2.28
C ALA A 132 34.57 -39.48 1.53
N LEU A 133 35.66 -39.10 2.22
CA LEU A 133 37.03 -38.98 1.68
C LEU A 133 37.96 -40.07 2.23
#